data_AF-A0A067JDY3-F1
#
_entry.id   AF-A0A067JDY3-F1
#
_cell.length_a   1.000
_cell.length_b   1.000
_cell.length_c   1.000
_cell.angle_alpha   90.00
_cell.angle_beta   90.00
_cell.angle_gamma   90.00
#
_symmetry.space_group_name_H-M   'P 1'
#
loop_
_entity.id
_entity.type
_entity.pdbx_description
1 polymer ?
#
loop_
_entity_poly.entity_id
_entity_poly.type
_entity_poly.pdbx_seq_one_letter_code
_entity_poly.pdbx_strand_id
1 'polypeptide(L)'
;MAQRRCLHSLTRQTVALLSSNPTTLHHSLKASPSIPNSISIKSLIFRSSIFTKADITWCSLWSHHHRRHFASSSRDESDDNEEDEETEGEDSEGEYSEGEEPTGSALNIEYSAQEKEEEAAAIGYKVIGPLDKSDQLFKPYEPVFAVVQIGSHQFKVSNGDSIFTERLKFCDVNDKLILNKVLLLGSSTQTIIGRPMVPDAAVHAVVEQHALDAKVIIFKKKRRKNYRRTKGHRQELTKLRITDIQGIEKPERKIDSPKSKKAAAKKQEKVAVAA
;
A
#
# COMPACT_ATOMS: atom_id res chain seq x y z
N MET A 1 -51.78 -16.95 10.59
CA MET A 1 -52.03 -17.08 9.13
C MET A 1 -50.89 -16.38 8.39
N ALA A 2 -50.46 -16.90 7.23
CA ALA A 2 -49.60 -16.18 6.29
C ALA A 2 -49.91 -16.69 4.88
N GLN A 3 -50.21 -15.79 3.94
CA GLN A 3 -50.80 -16.16 2.66
C GLN A 3 -49.77 -16.48 1.57
N ARG A 4 -50.21 -17.42 0.72
CA ARG A 4 -49.54 -18.00 -0.44
C ARG A 4 -49.04 -16.94 -1.44
N ARG A 5 -47.88 -17.23 -2.04
CA ARG A 5 -47.50 -17.05 -3.47
C ARG A 5 -48.09 -15.81 -4.19
N CYS A 6 -47.28 -14.78 -4.46
CA CYS A 6 -46.37 -14.69 -5.62
C CYS A 6 -47.09 -14.44 -6.98
N LEU A 7 -46.71 -13.34 -7.67
CA LEU A 7 -46.32 -13.36 -9.08
C LEU A 7 -45.58 -12.05 -9.48
N HIS A 8 -44.91 -12.06 -10.63
CA HIS A 8 -44.13 -10.94 -11.19
C HIS A 8 -44.95 -10.08 -12.16
N SER A 9 -44.58 -8.80 -12.30
CA SER A 9 -44.15 -8.26 -13.59
C SER A 9 -43.24 -7.04 -13.39
N LEU A 10 -42.41 -6.74 -14.40
CA LEU A 10 -41.43 -5.65 -14.40
C LEU A 10 -41.77 -4.65 -15.51
N THR A 11 -41.61 -3.35 -15.24
CA THR A 11 -41.45 -2.34 -16.29
C THR A 11 -40.24 -1.46 -15.98
N ARG A 12 -39.32 -1.38 -16.96
CA ARG A 12 -38.30 -0.33 -17.04
C ARG A 12 -38.40 0.25 -18.44
N GLN A 13 -38.62 1.56 -18.53
CA GLN A 13 -38.47 2.29 -19.79
C GLN A 13 -37.04 2.84 -19.86
N THR A 14 -36.39 2.66 -21.02
CA THR A 14 -35.09 3.25 -21.33
C THR A 14 -35.13 3.78 -22.76
N VAL A 15 -34.89 5.06 -22.94
CA VAL A 15 -34.88 5.72 -24.26
C VAL A 15 -33.48 6.25 -24.52
N ALA A 16 -32.81 5.69 -25.52
CA ALA A 16 -31.61 6.26 -26.13
C ALA A 16 -31.43 5.68 -27.54
N LEU A 17 -31.60 6.51 -28.57
CA LEU A 17 -31.26 6.18 -29.96
C LEU A 17 -30.03 7.01 -30.35
N LEU A 18 -28.89 6.36 -30.59
CA LEU A 18 -27.79 6.93 -31.37
C LEU A 18 -27.24 5.87 -32.33
N SER A 19 -27.04 6.28 -33.58
CA SER A 19 -26.67 5.44 -34.71
C SER A 19 -25.15 5.32 -34.89
N SER A 20 -24.67 4.11 -35.21
CA SER A 20 -23.30 3.88 -35.67
C SER A 20 -23.24 3.66 -37.18
N ASN A 21 -22.63 4.58 -37.93
CA ASN A 21 -22.34 4.41 -39.36
C ASN A 21 -20.86 4.04 -39.54
N PRO A 22 -20.54 2.83 -40.05
CA PRO A 22 -19.18 2.48 -40.47
C PRO A 22 -19.01 2.67 -41.98
N THR A 23 -18.17 3.62 -42.39
CA THR A 23 -17.75 3.78 -43.80
C THR A 23 -16.24 3.80 -43.90
N THR A 24 -15.70 2.98 -44.80
CA THR A 24 -14.28 2.89 -45.15
C THR A 24 -13.85 4.06 -46.06
N LEU A 25 -12.53 4.26 -46.22
CA LEU A 25 -11.80 4.21 -47.51
C LEU A 25 -10.45 4.98 -47.46
N HIS A 26 -9.36 4.23 -47.66
CA HIS A 26 -8.15 4.52 -48.47
C HIS A 26 -7.43 5.91 -48.53
N HIS A 27 -6.11 5.83 -48.31
CA HIS A 27 -4.98 6.53 -48.98
C HIS A 27 -4.96 8.08 -49.15
N SER A 28 -3.85 8.70 -48.71
CA SER A 28 -2.84 9.24 -49.66
C SER A 28 -1.52 9.61 -48.96
N LEU A 29 -0.43 9.70 -49.73
CA LEU A 29 0.90 10.17 -49.30
C LEU A 29 1.08 11.66 -49.62
N LYS A 30 1.93 12.38 -48.85
CA LYS A 30 2.61 13.61 -49.30
C LYS A 30 3.90 13.85 -48.52
N ALA A 31 4.88 14.48 -49.18
CA ALA A 31 6.27 14.59 -48.73
C ALA A 31 6.64 16.02 -48.26
N SER A 32 7.93 16.21 -47.93
CA SER A 32 8.54 17.43 -47.37
C SER A 32 8.68 18.60 -48.38
N PRO A 33 9.04 19.80 -47.89
CA PRO A 33 10.45 20.21 -47.91
C PRO A 33 10.93 20.83 -46.56
N SER A 34 12.00 21.63 -46.54
CA SER A 34 13.36 21.17 -46.20
C SER A 34 14.40 22.31 -46.27
N ILE A 35 15.49 22.25 -45.46
CA ILE A 35 16.75 23.06 -45.60
C ILE A 35 16.57 24.57 -45.24
N PRO A 36 17.58 25.36 -44.77
CA PRO A 36 19.04 25.12 -44.57
C PRO A 36 19.66 25.41 -43.16
N ASN A 37 20.79 24.75 -42.86
CA ASN A 37 22.16 25.25 -42.50
C ASN A 37 22.38 26.43 -41.48
N SER A 38 23.50 26.57 -40.74
CA SER A 38 24.74 25.76 -40.51
C SER A 38 25.61 26.34 -39.36
N ILE A 39 26.76 25.67 -39.09
CA ILE A 39 28.01 26.05 -38.34
C ILE A 39 28.27 25.02 -37.21
N SER A 40 29.09 23.97 -37.38
CA SER A 40 30.58 23.94 -37.48
C SER A 40 31.25 24.45 -36.18
N ILE A 41 32.10 23.69 -35.49
CA ILE A 41 33.49 23.37 -35.89
C ILE A 41 33.97 22.02 -35.28
N LYS A 42 34.64 21.21 -36.12
CA LYS A 42 35.84 20.33 -35.96
C LYS A 42 36.39 19.99 -34.55
N SER A 43 37.15 18.90 -34.30
CA SER A 43 37.37 17.56 -34.91
C SER A 43 38.59 16.89 -34.22
N LEU A 44 38.67 15.55 -34.14
CA LEU A 44 39.86 14.65 -34.06
C LEU A 44 39.34 13.28 -33.50
N ILE A 45 39.25 12.13 -34.19
CA ILE A 45 40.05 11.39 -35.19
C ILE A 45 41.22 10.59 -34.61
N PHE A 46 40.97 9.28 -34.37
CA PHE A 46 41.76 8.07 -34.69
C PHE A 46 40.73 6.90 -34.68
N ARG A 47 40.57 5.96 -35.63
CA ARG A 47 41.46 5.03 -36.40
C ARG A 47 42.21 4.04 -35.48
N SER A 48 42.33 2.72 -35.72
CA SER A 48 41.96 1.81 -36.85
C SER A 48 42.30 0.32 -36.49
N SER A 49 41.77 -0.78 -37.08
CA SER A 49 40.65 -1.04 -38.02
C SER A 49 40.45 -2.55 -38.41
N ILE A 50 39.19 -3.06 -38.41
CA ILE A 50 38.65 -4.21 -39.22
C ILE A 50 39.03 -5.66 -38.76
N PHE A 51 38.31 -6.68 -39.30
CA PHE A 51 38.48 -8.15 -39.24
C PHE A 51 37.97 -8.87 -37.95
N THR A 52 37.26 -10.02 -37.97
CA THR A 52 36.62 -10.81 -39.06
C THR A 52 35.37 -11.56 -38.53
N LYS A 53 34.55 -12.16 -39.42
CA LYS A 53 33.55 -13.18 -39.04
C LYS A 53 34.20 -14.53 -38.73
N ALA A 54 33.66 -15.26 -37.77
CA ALA A 54 33.70 -16.73 -37.69
C ALA A 54 32.50 -17.22 -36.85
N ASP A 55 31.81 -18.26 -37.31
CA ASP A 55 30.75 -18.93 -36.54
C ASP A 55 31.37 -20.01 -35.64
N ILE A 56 30.91 -20.13 -34.39
CA ILE A 56 31.00 -21.36 -33.58
C ILE A 56 29.72 -21.53 -32.78
N THR A 57 29.17 -22.74 -32.80
CA THR A 57 27.99 -23.14 -32.02
C THR A 57 28.41 -23.73 -30.68
N TRP A 58 27.85 -23.22 -29.57
CA TRP A 58 27.29 -24.00 -28.44
C TRP A 58 27.00 -23.10 -27.23
N CYS A 59 25.74 -23.02 -26.82
CA CYS A 59 25.26 -23.66 -25.60
C CYS A 59 23.73 -23.60 -25.53
N SER A 60 23.12 -24.64 -24.99
CA SER A 60 21.68 -24.78 -24.78
C SER A 60 21.39 -24.94 -23.28
N LEU A 61 20.08 -24.95 -22.91
CA LEU A 61 19.55 -25.02 -21.54
C LEU A 61 19.84 -23.74 -20.70
N TRP A 62 18.89 -23.17 -19.95
CA TRP A 62 17.59 -23.67 -19.49
C TRP A 62 16.41 -22.73 -19.78
N SER A 63 15.27 -23.31 -20.18
CA SER A 63 13.95 -22.66 -20.17
C SER A 63 12.94 -23.54 -19.43
N HIS A 64 12.82 -23.37 -18.11
CA HIS A 64 11.84 -24.12 -17.30
C HIS A 64 10.40 -23.59 -17.45
N HIS A 65 9.79 -23.88 -18.59
CA HIS A 65 8.32 -23.77 -18.74
C HIS A 65 7.63 -24.92 -17.99
N HIS A 66 7.18 -24.66 -16.76
CA HIS A 66 6.27 -25.57 -16.05
C HIS A 66 4.93 -25.70 -16.80
N ARG A 67 4.75 -26.79 -17.54
CA ARG A 67 3.43 -27.19 -18.05
C ARG A 67 2.50 -27.50 -16.88
N ARG A 68 1.41 -26.76 -16.77
CA ARG A 68 0.27 -27.15 -15.91
C ARG A 68 -0.50 -28.26 -16.63
N HIS A 69 -0.44 -29.47 -16.12
CA HIS A 69 -1.31 -30.55 -16.58
C HIS A 69 -2.68 -30.43 -15.92
N PHE A 70 -3.70 -30.08 -16.71
CA PHE A 70 -5.10 -30.31 -16.35
C PHE A 70 -5.36 -31.81 -16.47
N ALA A 71 -5.63 -32.48 -15.34
CA ALA A 71 -6.03 -33.89 -15.30
C ALA A 71 -7.52 -33.97 -14.99
N SER A 72 -8.33 -34.32 -15.99
CA SER A 72 -9.75 -34.60 -15.85
C SER A 72 -9.99 -36.10 -16.08
N SER A 73 -10.26 -36.83 -15.01
CA SER A 73 -10.63 -38.25 -15.07
C SER A 73 -11.70 -38.55 -14.04
N SER A 74 -12.96 -38.58 -14.48
CA SER A 74 -14.07 -39.13 -13.71
C SER A 74 -14.03 -40.65 -13.73
N ARG A 75 -14.07 -41.27 -12.56
CA ARG A 75 -14.53 -42.65 -12.38
C ARG A 75 -15.23 -42.74 -11.02
N ASP A 76 -16.55 -42.87 -11.06
CA ASP A 76 -17.25 -43.60 -10.02
C ASP A 76 -16.98 -45.08 -10.26
N GLU A 77 -16.51 -45.78 -9.24
CA GLU A 77 -16.61 -47.23 -9.15
C GLU A 77 -16.69 -47.56 -7.66
N SER A 78 -17.70 -48.35 -7.30
CA SER A 78 -18.05 -48.67 -5.92
C SER A 78 -18.32 -50.16 -5.81
N ASP A 79 -17.60 -50.84 -4.93
CA ASP A 79 -18.22 -51.87 -4.10
C ASP A 79 -17.38 -52.11 -2.83
N ASP A 80 -17.95 -52.83 -1.88
CA ASP A 80 -17.32 -53.19 -0.61
C ASP A 80 -16.23 -54.25 -0.76
N ASN A 81 -15.34 -54.36 0.24
CA ASN A 81 -15.06 -55.63 0.94
C ASN A 81 -14.32 -55.35 2.27
N GLU A 82 -14.58 -56.21 3.26
CA GLU A 82 -13.87 -56.27 4.53
C GLU A 82 -12.69 -57.24 4.38
N GLU A 83 -11.53 -56.94 4.99
CA GLU A 83 -10.56 -57.96 5.41
C GLU A 83 -9.58 -57.31 6.42
N ASP A 84 -9.61 -57.80 7.67
CA ASP A 84 -8.72 -57.37 8.75
C ASP A 84 -7.42 -58.20 8.71
N GLU A 85 -6.28 -57.60 8.34
CA GLU A 85 -4.96 -58.18 8.59
C GLU A 85 -4.31 -57.55 9.84
N GLU A 86 -4.23 -58.34 10.91
CA GLU A 86 -3.50 -58.00 12.13
C GLU A 86 -1.98 -58.04 11.88
N THR A 87 -1.42 -56.92 11.43
CA THR A 87 0.04 -56.75 11.36
C THR A 87 0.62 -56.63 12.76
N GLU A 88 1.14 -57.73 13.32
CA GLU A 88 1.98 -57.70 14.52
C GLU A 88 3.24 -56.87 14.24
N GLY A 89 3.33 -55.71 14.90
CA GLY A 89 4.49 -54.82 14.79
C GLY A 89 5.60 -55.29 15.74
N GLU A 90 6.74 -55.71 15.19
CA GLU A 90 7.92 -56.07 15.98
C GLU A 90 8.41 -54.87 16.82
N ASP A 91 8.52 -55.05 18.15
CA ASP A 91 9.01 -54.03 19.08
C ASP A 91 10.51 -53.74 18.87
N SER A 92 10.78 -52.84 17.93
CA SER A 92 12.12 -52.28 17.72
C SER A 92 12.43 -51.27 18.82
N GLU A 93 13.17 -51.69 19.86
CA GLU A 93 13.64 -50.82 20.94
C GLU A 93 14.62 -49.76 20.41
N GLY A 94 14.06 -48.63 19.97
CA GLY A 94 14.83 -47.45 19.58
C GLY A 94 15.55 -46.85 20.78
N GLU A 95 16.88 -46.90 20.76
CA GLU A 95 17.75 -46.35 21.80
C GLU A 95 17.52 -44.83 21.97
N TYR A 96 16.79 -44.45 23.02
CA TYR A 96 16.50 -43.05 23.36
C TYR A 96 17.77 -42.36 23.89
N SER A 97 18.60 -41.88 22.95
CA SER A 97 19.68 -40.95 23.26
C SER A 97 19.12 -39.69 23.93
N GLU A 98 19.59 -39.37 25.14
CA GLU A 98 19.23 -38.15 25.88
C GLU A 98 19.81 -36.90 25.22
N GLY A 99 19.24 -36.50 24.08
CA GLY A 99 19.41 -35.16 23.54
C GLY A 99 18.75 -34.16 24.49
N GLU A 100 19.53 -33.26 25.08
CA GLU A 100 19.08 -32.31 26.10
C GLU A 100 17.81 -31.55 25.66
N GLU A 101 16.71 -31.76 26.38
CA GLU A 101 15.46 -30.99 26.24
C GLU A 101 15.76 -29.48 26.36
N PRO A 102 15.61 -28.68 25.28
CA PRO A 102 15.85 -27.25 25.34
C PRO A 102 14.66 -26.60 26.07
N THR A 103 14.74 -26.60 27.42
CA THR A 103 13.66 -26.18 28.30
C THR A 103 13.03 -24.87 27.82
N GLY A 104 11.69 -24.90 27.64
CA GLY A 104 10.92 -23.96 26.83
C GLY A 104 10.80 -22.52 27.34
N SER A 105 11.92 -21.88 27.65
CA SER A 105 12.04 -20.44 27.62
C SER A 105 11.95 -19.97 26.16
N ALA A 106 11.05 -19.02 25.89
CA ALA A 106 10.95 -18.45 24.55
C ALA A 106 12.24 -17.67 24.26
N LEU A 107 13.09 -18.21 23.37
CA LEU A 107 14.32 -17.56 22.94
C LEU A 107 13.96 -16.19 22.34
N ASN A 108 14.28 -15.13 23.09
CA ASN A 108 14.16 -13.77 22.58
C ASN A 108 15.13 -13.62 21.42
N ILE A 109 14.62 -13.60 20.19
CA ILE A 109 15.40 -13.32 18.99
C ILE A 109 15.80 -11.84 19.07
N GLU A 110 16.97 -11.58 19.65
CA GLU A 110 17.54 -10.24 19.75
C GLU A 110 18.04 -9.79 18.37
N TYR A 111 17.12 -9.27 17.56
CA TYR A 111 17.44 -8.61 16.30
C TYR A 111 18.56 -7.59 16.48
N SER A 112 19.60 -7.66 15.65
CA SER A 112 20.67 -6.65 15.67
C SER A 112 20.13 -5.27 15.31
N ALA A 113 20.88 -4.22 15.65
CA ALA A 113 20.48 -2.85 15.29
C ALA A 113 20.35 -2.66 13.76
N GLN A 114 21.18 -3.35 12.99
CA GLN A 114 21.17 -3.30 11.52
C GLN A 114 19.92 -3.99 10.96
N GLU A 115 19.57 -5.19 11.43
CA GLU A 115 18.32 -5.88 11.03
C GLU A 115 17.05 -5.06 11.33
N LYS A 116 17.02 -4.34 12.46
CA LYS A 116 15.91 -3.46 12.84
C LYS A 116 15.76 -2.29 11.86
N GLU A 117 16.86 -1.66 11.46
CA GLU A 117 16.85 -0.60 10.44
C GLU A 117 16.49 -1.15 9.05
N GLU A 118 16.98 -2.34 8.68
CA GLU A 118 16.68 -2.97 7.40
C GLU A 118 15.20 -3.41 7.28
N GLU A 119 14.61 -4.04 8.31
CA GLU A 119 13.18 -4.39 8.28
C GLU A 119 12.31 -3.12 8.28
N ALA A 120 12.65 -2.09 9.05
CA ALA A 120 11.94 -0.80 9.02
C ALA A 120 11.98 -0.15 7.62
N ALA A 121 13.17 -0.12 6.99
CA ALA A 121 13.35 0.38 5.63
C ALA A 121 12.59 -0.46 4.59
N ALA A 122 12.58 -1.80 4.75
CA ALA A 122 11.84 -2.72 3.92
C ALA A 122 10.32 -2.51 4.02
N ILE A 123 9.78 -2.12 5.19
CA ILE A 123 8.39 -1.67 5.32
C ILE A 123 8.20 -0.30 4.66
N GLY A 124 9.09 0.66 4.94
CA GLY A 124 9.17 1.95 4.24
C GLY A 124 9.57 3.17 5.08
N TYR A 125 10.05 2.98 6.32
CA TYR A 125 10.35 4.06 7.26
C TYR A 125 11.75 3.92 7.88
N LYS A 126 12.29 5.02 8.40
CA LYS A 126 13.44 5.04 9.29
C LYS A 126 13.05 5.73 10.61
N VAL A 127 13.46 5.15 11.72
CA VAL A 127 13.37 5.78 13.05
C VAL A 127 14.55 6.73 13.22
N ILE A 128 14.30 7.96 13.69
CA ILE A 128 15.35 8.92 14.05
C ILE A 128 15.68 8.79 15.55
N GLY A 129 14.64 8.61 16.37
CA GLY A 129 14.70 8.61 17.83
C GLY A 129 13.52 9.38 18.45
N PRO A 130 13.49 9.53 19.79
CA PRO A 130 12.36 10.08 20.53
C PRO A 130 12.17 11.58 20.33
N LEU A 131 10.94 12.06 20.57
CA LEU A 131 10.57 13.48 20.56
C LEU A 131 11.05 14.25 21.79
N ASP A 132 11.76 15.34 21.54
CA ASP A 132 12.14 16.33 22.55
C ASP A 132 10.97 17.25 22.88
N LYS A 133 10.79 17.57 24.17
CA LYS A 133 9.68 18.42 24.66
C LYS A 133 9.74 19.88 24.16
N SER A 134 10.85 20.28 23.56
CA SER A 134 11.08 21.58 22.94
C SER A 134 10.52 21.70 21.51
N ASP A 135 10.29 20.57 20.83
CA ASP A 135 10.10 20.56 19.39
C ASP A 135 8.70 21.00 18.97
N GLN A 136 8.62 22.13 18.26
CA GLN A 136 7.37 22.65 17.69
C GLN A 136 7.00 21.89 16.41
N LEU A 137 6.51 20.66 16.57
CA LEU A 137 6.07 19.79 15.47
C LEU A 137 4.92 20.38 14.64
N PHE A 138 4.02 21.13 15.29
CA PHE A 138 2.80 21.63 14.65
C PHE A 138 3.05 22.94 13.93
N LYS A 139 3.62 22.81 12.73
CA LYS A 139 3.63 23.87 11.72
C LYS A 139 2.19 24.27 11.36
N PRO A 140 1.92 25.52 10.93
CA PRO A 140 0.67 25.80 10.24
C PRO A 140 0.55 24.89 9.00
N TYR A 141 -0.68 24.51 8.65
CA TYR A 141 -0.96 23.71 7.45
C TYR A 141 -0.21 24.29 6.22
N GLU A 142 0.28 23.42 5.33
CA GLU A 142 0.99 23.78 4.10
C GLU A 142 0.19 23.29 2.89
N PRO A 143 0.13 24.02 1.76
CA PRO A 143 -0.75 23.69 0.62
C PRO A 143 -0.14 22.60 -0.29
N VAL A 144 0.41 21.55 0.32
CA VAL A 144 1.21 20.49 -0.28
C VAL A 144 0.75 19.15 0.28
N PHE A 145 0.73 18.13 -0.57
CA PHE A 145 0.43 16.75 -0.18
C PHE A 145 1.44 15.76 -0.76
N ALA A 146 1.53 14.59 -0.14
CA ALA A 146 2.28 13.44 -0.61
C ALA A 146 1.36 12.22 -0.73
N VAL A 147 1.79 11.22 -1.50
CA VAL A 147 1.27 9.84 -1.39
C VAL A 147 2.42 8.97 -0.89
N VAL A 148 2.28 8.48 0.34
CA VAL A 148 3.25 7.60 1.00
C VAL A 148 2.76 6.15 0.98
N GLN A 149 3.67 5.19 0.84
CA GLN A 149 3.39 3.78 0.99
C GLN A 149 4.03 3.25 2.28
N ILE A 150 3.23 2.59 3.12
CA ILE A 150 3.68 1.96 4.36
C ILE A 150 3.26 0.49 4.28
N GLY A 151 4.25 -0.40 4.12
CA GLY A 151 3.99 -1.81 3.84
C GLY A 151 3.18 -2.00 2.55
N SER A 152 2.00 -2.60 2.69
CA SER A 152 1.04 -2.88 1.61
C SER A 152 0.15 -1.68 1.25
N HIS A 153 0.00 -0.69 2.13
CA HIS A 153 -1.01 0.35 2.05
C HIS A 153 -0.45 1.71 1.60
N GLN A 154 -1.27 2.47 0.86
CA GLN A 154 -0.94 3.82 0.38
C GLN A 154 -1.85 4.86 1.03
N PHE A 155 -1.27 5.98 1.46
CA PHE A 155 -1.96 7.06 2.14
C PHE A 155 -1.66 8.40 1.45
N LYS A 156 -2.71 9.15 1.09
CA LYS A 156 -2.56 10.58 0.77
C LYS A 156 -2.45 11.34 2.09
N VAL A 157 -1.41 12.16 2.24
CA VAL A 157 -1.10 12.91 3.47
C VAL A 157 -0.69 14.34 3.20
N SER A 158 -0.96 15.21 4.15
CA SER A 158 -0.64 16.64 4.18
C SER A 158 -0.03 17.00 5.54
N ASN A 159 0.60 18.17 5.67
CA ASN A 159 1.12 18.62 6.97
C ASN A 159 -0.03 18.78 7.99
N GLY A 160 0.06 18.09 9.13
CA GLY A 160 -0.97 18.09 10.17
C GLY A 160 -2.05 17.02 10.05
N ASP A 161 -1.93 16.07 9.11
CA ASP A 161 -2.83 14.92 9.04
C ASP A 161 -2.45 13.83 10.07
N SER A 162 -3.44 13.10 10.57
CA SER A 162 -3.24 11.88 11.37
C SER A 162 -3.73 10.66 10.60
N ILE A 163 -2.89 9.63 10.47
CA ILE A 163 -3.23 8.36 9.82
C ILE A 163 -3.10 7.18 10.78
N PHE A 164 -3.85 6.12 10.52
CA PHE A 164 -3.69 4.82 11.18
C PHE A 164 -3.04 3.85 10.18
N THR A 165 -1.97 3.19 10.61
CA THR A 165 -1.26 2.15 9.86
C THR A 165 -1.41 0.80 10.54
N GLU A 166 -1.00 -0.27 9.86
CA GLU A 166 -0.63 -1.53 10.51
C GLU A 166 0.39 -1.28 11.65
N ARG A 167 0.48 -2.20 12.62
CA ARG A 167 1.42 -2.08 13.74
C ARG A 167 2.87 -2.05 13.23
N LEU A 168 3.50 -0.88 13.36
CA LEU A 168 4.92 -0.71 13.09
C LEU A 168 5.75 -1.37 14.22
N LYS A 169 6.86 -1.98 13.82
CA LYS A 169 7.89 -2.56 14.70
C LYS A 169 8.99 -1.53 15.01
N PHE A 170 9.76 -1.78 16.06
CA PHE A 170 11.01 -1.04 16.37
C PHE A 170 10.88 0.48 16.53
N CYS A 171 9.66 0.99 16.73
CA CYS A 171 9.38 2.37 17.08
C CYS A 171 8.43 2.40 18.27
N ASP A 172 8.68 3.32 19.20
CA ASP A 172 7.90 3.55 20.40
C ASP A 172 7.06 4.84 20.30
N VAL A 173 6.24 5.07 21.33
CA VAL A 173 5.36 6.25 21.37
C VAL A 173 6.20 7.52 21.55
N ASN A 174 5.91 8.53 20.74
CA ASN A 174 6.65 9.77 20.53
C ASN A 174 7.94 9.65 19.70
N ASP A 175 8.22 8.53 19.00
CA ASP A 175 9.35 8.50 18.05
C ASP A 175 9.12 9.37 16.81
N LYS A 176 10.18 10.06 16.37
CA LYS A 176 10.28 10.77 15.09
C LYS A 176 10.63 9.77 13.99
N LEU A 177 9.81 9.68 12.95
CA LEU A 177 9.96 8.78 11.80
C LEU A 177 10.13 9.56 10.49
N ILE A 178 10.98 9.05 9.61
CA ILE A 178 11.03 9.46 8.19
C ILE A 178 10.38 8.36 7.35
N LEU A 179 9.34 8.71 6.59
CA LEU A 179 8.72 7.84 5.61
C LEU A 179 9.43 8.06 4.26
N ASN A 180 10.26 7.08 3.87
CA ASN A 180 11.10 7.15 2.67
C ASN A 180 10.35 6.70 1.40
N LYS A 181 9.29 5.89 1.55
CA LYS A 181 8.49 5.38 0.42
C LYS A 181 7.44 6.41 -0.05
N VAL A 182 7.92 7.49 -0.67
CA VAL A 182 7.07 8.49 -1.33
C VAL A 182 6.87 8.12 -2.80
N LEU A 183 5.62 8.00 -3.23
CA LEU A 183 5.23 7.64 -4.61
C LEU A 183 4.89 8.87 -5.46
N LEU A 184 4.38 9.94 -4.84
CA LEU A 184 3.96 11.16 -5.50
C LEU A 184 4.06 12.35 -4.51
N LEU A 185 4.47 13.51 -5.01
CA LEU A 185 4.36 14.81 -4.33
C LEU A 185 3.49 15.75 -5.16
N GLY A 186 2.63 16.52 -4.50
CA GLY A 186 1.68 17.43 -5.15
C GLY A 186 1.58 18.79 -4.46
N SER A 187 1.61 19.84 -5.27
CA SER A 187 1.49 21.25 -4.89
C SER A 187 0.48 21.92 -5.83
N SER A 188 0.11 23.18 -5.57
CA SER A 188 -0.85 23.89 -6.45
C SER A 188 -0.29 24.22 -7.84
N THR A 189 1.04 24.22 -8.00
CA THR A 189 1.74 24.56 -9.25
C THR A 189 2.35 23.35 -9.97
N GLN A 190 2.65 22.27 -9.25
CA GLN A 190 3.39 21.12 -9.78
C GLN A 190 2.97 19.80 -9.13
N THR A 191 3.22 18.69 -9.83
CA THR A 191 3.02 17.33 -9.33
C THR A 191 4.16 16.44 -9.82
N ILE A 192 4.87 15.81 -8.90
CA ILE A 192 6.04 14.97 -9.13
C ILE A 192 5.63 13.52 -8.92
N ILE A 193 5.78 12.67 -9.93
CA ILE A 193 5.32 11.27 -9.91
C ILE A 193 6.52 10.34 -9.98
N GLY A 194 6.62 9.42 -9.01
CA GLY A 194 7.73 8.48 -8.87
C GLY A 194 7.74 7.34 -9.90
N ARG A 195 8.88 6.65 -9.98
CA ARG A 195 9.07 5.46 -10.83
C ARG A 195 9.97 4.39 -10.17
N PRO A 196 9.47 3.60 -9.21
CA PRO A 196 8.14 3.68 -8.58
C PRO A 196 8.07 4.78 -7.50
N MET A 197 9.21 5.20 -6.95
CA MET A 197 9.34 6.20 -5.89
C MET A 197 9.87 7.53 -6.45
N VAL A 198 9.67 8.62 -5.71
CA VAL A 198 10.28 9.93 -5.98
C VAL A 198 11.65 9.98 -5.27
N PRO A 199 12.77 10.31 -5.97
CA PRO A 199 14.07 10.47 -5.33
C PRO A 199 14.07 11.68 -4.39
N ASP A 200 14.87 11.61 -3.32
CA ASP A 200 15.10 12.67 -2.32
C ASP A 200 13.83 13.23 -1.64
N ALA A 201 12.69 12.56 -1.81
CA ALA A 201 11.43 12.88 -1.17
C ALA A 201 11.32 12.18 0.18
N ALA A 202 10.99 12.95 1.22
CA ALA A 202 10.84 12.47 2.59
C ALA A 202 9.60 13.08 3.24
N VAL A 203 8.82 12.26 3.95
CA VAL A 203 7.71 12.73 4.78
C VAL A 203 8.03 12.45 6.24
N HIS A 204 8.07 13.50 7.05
CA HIS A 204 8.37 13.40 8.48
C HIS A 204 7.06 13.17 9.25
N ALA A 205 7.12 12.25 10.20
CA ALA A 205 5.99 11.85 11.03
C ALA A 205 6.42 11.59 12.47
N VAL A 206 5.45 11.55 13.38
CA VAL A 206 5.66 11.16 14.79
C VAL A 206 4.62 10.12 15.20
N VAL A 207 5.03 9.14 16.01
CA VAL A 207 4.14 8.13 16.61
C VAL A 207 3.35 8.77 17.75
N GLU A 208 2.04 8.98 17.58
CA GLU A 208 1.19 9.51 18.66
C GLU A 208 0.78 8.44 19.68
N GLN A 209 0.50 7.22 19.21
CA GLN A 209 0.11 6.08 20.05
C GLN A 209 0.12 4.77 19.24
N HIS A 210 0.26 3.64 19.92
CA HIS A 210 -0.21 2.35 19.43
C HIS A 210 -1.62 2.10 19.99
N ALA A 211 -2.54 1.65 19.14
CA ALA A 211 -3.96 1.52 19.48
C ALA A 211 -4.50 0.14 19.09
N LEU A 212 -5.49 -0.33 19.84
CA LEU A 212 -6.28 -1.51 19.50
C LEU A 212 -7.55 -1.08 18.78
N ASP A 213 -7.81 -1.68 17.62
CA ASP A 213 -9.00 -1.48 16.82
C ASP A 213 -10.29 -2.01 17.52
N ALA A 214 -11.44 -1.69 16.94
CA ALA A 214 -12.74 -2.24 17.31
C ALA A 214 -12.73 -3.78 17.36
N LYS A 215 -13.53 -4.37 18.26
CA LYS A 215 -13.57 -5.83 18.40
C LYS A 215 -14.40 -6.44 17.28
N VAL A 216 -13.74 -7.00 16.27
CA VAL A 216 -14.37 -7.78 15.21
C VAL A 216 -14.81 -9.13 15.76
N ILE A 217 -16.09 -9.47 15.65
CA ILE A 217 -16.66 -10.72 16.19
C ILE A 217 -16.81 -11.75 15.06
N ILE A 218 -15.99 -12.80 15.11
CA ILE A 218 -16.01 -13.92 14.17
C ILE A 218 -16.94 -15.00 14.74
N PHE A 219 -18.15 -15.12 14.17
CA PHE A 219 -19.12 -16.16 14.53
C PHE A 219 -19.19 -17.25 13.45
N LYS A 220 -18.94 -18.51 13.85
CA LYS A 220 -19.01 -19.69 12.97
C LYS A 220 -20.11 -20.63 13.46
N LYS A 221 -21.04 -21.03 12.57
CA LYS A 221 -22.19 -21.90 12.90
C LYS A 221 -22.47 -22.88 11.75
N LYS A 222 -22.69 -24.17 12.05
CA LYS A 222 -23.19 -25.16 11.07
C LYS A 222 -24.62 -25.60 11.45
N ARG A 223 -25.55 -25.59 10.49
CA ARG A 223 -26.97 -25.97 10.72
C ARG A 223 -27.08 -27.46 11.09
N ARG A 224 -27.91 -27.80 12.07
CA ARG A 224 -28.18 -29.20 12.54
C ARG A 224 -26.96 -30.03 12.98
N LYS A 225 -25.78 -29.44 13.22
CA LYS A 225 -24.55 -30.17 13.61
C LYS A 225 -23.98 -29.75 14.99
N ASN A 226 -24.80 -29.14 15.84
CA ASN A 226 -24.48 -28.50 17.15
C ASN A 226 -23.26 -27.55 17.19
N TYR A 227 -22.61 -27.29 16.05
CA TYR A 227 -21.42 -26.47 15.95
C TYR A 227 -21.78 -24.98 15.94
N ARG A 228 -21.41 -24.31 17.04
CA ARG A 228 -21.38 -22.85 17.19
C ARG A 228 -20.08 -22.46 17.88
N ARG A 229 -19.34 -21.50 17.33
CA ARG A 229 -18.10 -20.94 17.92
C ARG A 229 -18.08 -19.43 17.68
N THR A 230 -17.67 -18.68 18.70
CA THR A 230 -17.52 -17.21 18.64
C THR A 230 -16.11 -16.87 19.08
N LYS A 231 -15.36 -16.10 18.28
CA LYS A 231 -14.05 -15.55 18.65
C LYS A 231 -14.05 -14.05 18.38
N GLY A 232 -13.48 -13.26 19.29
CA GLY A 232 -13.16 -11.86 19.01
C GLY A 232 -11.76 -11.73 18.43
N HIS A 233 -11.59 -10.80 17.48
CA HIS A 233 -10.29 -10.26 17.08
C HIS A 233 -10.22 -8.77 17.41
N ARG A 234 -9.01 -8.25 17.61
CA ARG A 234 -8.68 -6.82 17.59
C ARG A 234 -7.34 -6.68 16.91
N GLN A 235 -7.24 -5.75 15.97
CA GLN A 235 -5.99 -5.46 15.29
C GLN A 235 -5.20 -4.41 16.08
N GLU A 236 -3.88 -4.58 16.18
CA GLU A 236 -3.00 -3.48 16.59
C GLU A 236 -2.69 -2.57 15.41
N LEU A 237 -2.79 -1.27 15.66
CA LEU A 237 -2.55 -0.19 14.71
C LEU A 237 -1.57 0.81 15.33
N THR A 238 -0.75 1.45 14.50
CA THR A 238 0.02 2.63 14.92
C THR A 238 -0.66 3.89 14.41
N LYS A 239 -0.85 4.91 15.26
CA LYS A 239 -1.35 6.22 14.87
C LYS A 239 -0.15 7.15 14.62
N LEU A 240 0.03 7.57 13.38
CA LEU A 240 1.06 8.52 12.97
C LEU A 240 0.46 9.90 12.78
N ARG A 241 1.25 10.93 13.10
CA ARG A 241 0.97 12.35 12.85
C ARG A 241 2.01 12.89 11.88
N ILE A 242 1.58 13.47 10.77
CA ILE A 242 2.45 13.99 9.72
C ILE A 242 2.86 15.43 10.06
N THR A 243 4.16 15.72 10.06
CA THR A 243 4.75 16.97 10.57
C THR A 243 5.48 17.80 9.52
N ASP A 244 5.99 17.16 8.47
CA ASP A 244 6.62 17.84 7.33
C ASP A 244 6.60 16.99 6.04
N ILE A 245 6.65 17.65 4.89
CA ILE A 245 6.77 17.06 3.56
C ILE A 245 7.92 17.78 2.83
N GLN A 246 8.91 17.01 2.37
CA GLN A 246 10.13 17.48 1.72
C GLN A 246 10.26 16.90 0.30
N GLY A 247 11.01 17.58 -0.56
CA GLY A 247 11.19 17.21 -1.98
C GLY A 247 10.28 17.94 -2.98
N ILE A 248 9.56 18.98 -2.58
CA ILE A 248 8.69 19.79 -3.46
C ILE A 248 8.64 21.25 -3.01
N GLU A 249 8.48 22.18 -3.96
CA GLU A 249 8.36 23.61 -3.65
C GLU A 249 7.03 23.91 -2.96
N LYS A 250 7.13 24.58 -1.81
CA LYS A 250 5.98 25.00 -1.00
C LYS A 250 5.58 26.42 -1.40
N PRO A 251 4.42 26.64 -2.07
CA PRO A 251 4.04 27.97 -2.51
C PRO A 251 3.63 28.82 -1.30
N GLU A 252 4.11 30.06 -1.26
CA GLU A 252 3.91 30.96 -0.14
C GLU A 252 2.43 31.17 0.17
N ARG A 253 2.07 31.04 1.45
CA ARG A 253 0.76 31.45 1.92
C ARG A 253 0.72 32.96 2.03
N LYS A 254 -0.10 33.58 1.19
CA LYS A 254 -0.63 34.92 1.47
C LYS A 254 -1.44 34.82 2.76
N ILE A 255 -0.82 35.23 3.87
CA ILE A 255 -1.48 35.29 5.17
C ILE A 255 -2.43 36.48 5.10
N ASP A 256 -3.70 36.22 4.78
CA ASP A 256 -4.77 37.20 4.88
C ASP A 256 -4.86 37.68 6.34
N SER A 257 -4.35 38.89 6.57
CA SER A 257 -4.22 39.43 7.92
C SER A 257 -5.60 39.53 8.58
N PRO A 258 -5.73 39.14 9.86
CA PRO A 258 -7.04 39.04 10.50
C PRO A 258 -7.71 40.42 10.56
N LYS A 259 -8.81 40.58 9.81
CA LYS A 259 -9.57 41.83 9.74
C LYS A 259 -9.94 42.31 11.15
N SER A 260 -9.50 43.51 11.49
CA SER A 260 -9.61 44.04 12.84
C SER A 260 -11.06 44.35 13.25
N LYS A 261 -11.29 44.33 14.57
CA LYS A 261 -12.60 44.38 15.24
C LYS A 261 -13.48 45.55 14.78
N LYS A 262 -14.68 45.28 14.23
CA LYS A 262 -15.76 46.31 14.12
C LYS A 262 -17.19 45.77 13.85
N ALA A 263 -17.79 45.03 14.79
CA ALA A 263 -19.24 44.69 14.74
C ALA A 263 -19.88 44.26 16.09
N ALA A 264 -19.45 44.79 17.24
CA ALA A 264 -19.94 44.34 18.57
C ALA A 264 -20.32 45.48 19.51
N ALA A 265 -21.00 46.52 18.98
CA ALA A 265 -21.47 47.67 19.76
C ALA A 265 -22.69 48.34 19.10
N LYS A 266 -23.86 47.68 19.12
CA LYS A 266 -25.14 48.33 18.77
C LYS A 266 -26.11 48.19 19.95
N LYS A 267 -26.51 49.33 20.49
CA LYS A 267 -27.35 49.45 21.71
C LYS A 267 -28.63 48.62 21.62
N GLN A 268 -28.98 47.97 22.72
CA GLN A 268 -30.37 47.67 23.08
C GLN A 268 -30.66 48.34 24.43
N GLU A 269 -31.23 49.53 24.35
CA GLU A 269 -31.62 50.36 25.50
C GLU A 269 -32.97 50.98 25.16
N LYS A 270 -34.06 50.31 25.54
CA LYS A 270 -35.45 50.79 25.71
C LYS A 270 -36.44 49.60 25.75
N VAL A 271 -36.82 49.20 26.96
CA VAL A 271 -38.24 49.09 27.33
C VAL A 271 -38.34 49.62 28.75
N ALA A 272 -38.96 50.79 28.93
CA ALA A 272 -39.40 51.23 30.24
C ALA A 272 -40.86 50.81 30.38
N VAL A 273 -41.17 50.00 31.40
CA VAL A 273 -42.55 49.71 31.78
C VAL A 273 -43.01 50.82 32.71
N ALA A 274 -44.08 51.51 32.32
CA ALA A 274 -44.85 52.39 33.19
C ALA A 274 -46.14 51.67 33.64
N ALA A 275 -46.76 52.17 34.71
CA ALA A 275 -47.99 51.64 35.29
C ALA A 275 -49.24 51.95 34.44
#